data_AF-A0A1V5FMK1-F1
#
_entry.id   AF-A0A1V5FMK1-F1
#
_cell.length_a   1.000
_cell.length_b   1.000
_cell.length_c   1.000
_cell.angle_alpha   90.00
_cell.angle_beta   90.00
_cell.angle_gamma   90.00
#
_symmetry.space_group_name_H-M   'P 1'
#
loop_
_entity.id
_entity.type
_entity.pdbx_description
1 polymer ?
#
loop_
_entity_poly.entity_id
_entity_poly.type
_entity_poly.pdbx_seq_one_letter_code
_entity_poly.pdbx_strand_id
1 'polypeptide(L)'
;MSILITDPPQDALASTNSALDYCDAPTHDEAIRQIDEWARRHGFARVGERWLAVVSREDIGTCFKGVCYRLSEEDRAGAEERLGAFRSRRLAMRESPDSAVLQQD
;
A
#
# COMPACT_ATOMS: atom_id res chain seq x y z
N MET A 1 9.15 -23.46 -15.50
CA MET A 1 9.35 -22.65 -14.28
C MET A 1 7.99 -22.40 -13.67
N SER A 2 7.64 -23.12 -12.60
CA SER A 2 6.34 -23.05 -11.94
C SER A 2 6.38 -21.99 -10.85
N ILE A 3 5.58 -20.93 -11.01
CA ILE A 3 5.34 -19.96 -9.93
C ILE A 3 4.15 -20.49 -9.15
N LEU A 4 4.45 -21.02 -7.96
CA LEU A 4 3.47 -21.47 -6.97
C LEU A 4 2.73 -20.22 -6.44
N ILE A 5 1.49 -20.01 -6.87
CA ILE A 5 0.57 -19.09 -6.19
C ILE A 5 0.02 -19.90 -5.03
N THR A 6 0.75 -19.92 -3.92
CA THR A 6 0.13 -20.27 -2.64
C THR A 6 -0.58 -19.02 -2.18
N ASP A 7 -1.90 -19.01 -2.25
CA ASP A 7 -2.62 -18.44 -1.12
C ASP A 7 -2.19 -19.30 0.07
N PRO A 8 -1.35 -18.81 0.99
CA PRO A 8 -1.17 -19.54 2.23
C PRO A 8 -2.57 -19.70 2.85
N PRO A 9 -2.93 -20.89 3.38
CA PRO A 9 -4.17 -21.03 4.14
C PRO A 9 -4.25 -19.87 5.15
N GLN A 10 -5.44 -19.29 5.39
CA GLN A 10 -5.58 -18.09 6.23
C GLN A 10 -4.86 -18.23 7.59
N ASP A 11 -4.81 -19.45 8.12
CA ASP A 11 -4.13 -19.79 9.37
C ASP A 11 -2.60 -19.67 9.30
N ALA A 12 -2.01 -19.83 8.11
CA ALA A 12 -0.57 -19.64 7.84
C ALA A 12 -0.19 -18.17 7.62
N LEU A 13 -1.13 -17.28 7.27
CA LEU A 13 -0.85 -15.83 7.23
C LEU A 13 -0.46 -15.29 8.60
N ALA A 14 -0.97 -15.89 9.69
CA ALA A 14 -0.64 -15.48 11.04
C ALA A 14 0.85 -15.63 11.37
N SER A 15 1.57 -16.54 10.72
CA SER A 15 3.00 -16.81 10.98
C SER A 15 3.96 -16.27 9.91
N THR A 16 3.47 -15.73 8.80
CA THR A 16 4.33 -15.16 7.74
C THR A 16 4.60 -13.66 7.93
N ASN A 17 5.85 -13.25 7.72
CA ASN A 17 6.26 -11.84 7.75
C ASN A 17 6.03 -11.13 6.41
N SER A 18 5.72 -11.88 5.36
CA SER A 18 5.41 -11.34 4.04
C SER A 18 4.19 -12.04 3.44
N ALA A 19 3.50 -11.31 2.58
CA ALA A 19 2.39 -11.81 1.79
C ALA A 19 2.43 -11.21 0.39
N LEU A 20 1.86 -11.92 -0.57
CA LEU A 20 1.58 -11.42 -1.91
C LEU A 20 0.07 -11.29 -2.04
N ASP A 21 -0.38 -10.18 -2.60
CA ASP A 21 -1.78 -10.00 -2.95
C ASP A 21 -1.91 -9.74 -4.46
N TYR A 22 -2.98 -10.27 -5.04
CA TYR A 22 -3.27 -10.17 -6.46
C TYR A 22 -4.65 -9.53 -6.64
N CYS A 23 -4.76 -8.56 -7.56
CA CYS A 23 -6.06 -7.97 -7.90
C CYS A 23 -6.20 -7.75 -9.41
N ASP A 24 -7.42 -7.84 -9.91
CA ASP A 24 -7.80 -7.67 -11.31
C ASP A 24 -8.34 -6.25 -11.59
N ALA A 25 -7.87 -5.27 -10.82
CA ALA A 25 -8.30 -3.88 -10.97
C ALA A 25 -8.04 -3.34 -12.39
N PRO A 26 -8.85 -2.38 -12.88
CA PRO A 26 -8.72 -1.86 -14.24
C PRO A 26 -7.53 -0.92 -14.44
N THR A 27 -6.92 -0.41 -13.37
CA THR A 27 -5.80 0.53 -13.42
C THR A 27 -4.80 0.27 -12.30
N HIS A 28 -3.57 0.76 -12.47
CA HIS A 28 -2.52 0.66 -11.46
C HIS A 28 -2.87 1.35 -10.15
N ASP A 29 -3.46 2.55 -10.20
CA ASP A 29 -3.81 3.32 -9.00
C ASP A 29 -4.91 2.61 -8.19
N GLU A 30 -5.88 2.03 -8.89
CA GLU A 30 -6.94 1.25 -8.26
C GLU A 30 -6.38 -0.05 -7.65
N ALA A 31 -5.49 -0.73 -8.36
CA ALA A 31 -4.80 -1.92 -7.83
C ALA A 31 -4.00 -1.59 -6.56
N ILE A 32 -3.28 -0.46 -6.55
CA ILE A 32 -2.55 0.02 -5.39
C ILE A 32 -3.48 0.22 -4.19
N ARG A 33 -4.62 0.90 -4.39
CA ARG A 33 -5.60 1.13 -3.32
C ARG A 33 -6.14 -0.17 -2.76
N GLN A 34 -6.50 -1.13 -3.61
CA GLN A 34 -7.08 -2.40 -3.17
C GLN A 34 -6.07 -3.22 -2.36
N ILE A 35 -4.82 -3.30 -2.82
CA ILE A 35 -3.77 -4.03 -2.10
C ILE A 35 -3.39 -3.32 -0.79
N ASP A 36 -3.33 -1.98 -0.77
CA ASP A 36 -3.09 -1.23 0.47
C ASP A 36 -4.21 -1.44 1.49
N GLU A 37 -5.47 -1.49 1.04
CA GLU A 37 -6.61 -1.80 1.89
C GLU A 37 -6.57 -3.25 2.41
N TRP A 38 -6.23 -4.21 1.55
CA TRP A 38 -6.02 -5.59 1.95
C TRP A 38 -4.91 -5.69 3.00
N ALA A 39 -3.74 -5.09 2.74
CA ALA A 39 -2.59 -5.13 3.63
C ALA A 39 -2.95 -4.57 5.01
N ARG A 40 -3.59 -3.39 5.06
CA ARG A 40 -4.03 -2.75 6.31
C ARG A 40 -4.99 -3.62 7.11
N ARG A 41 -5.96 -4.27 6.44
CA ARG A 41 -6.94 -5.16 7.11
C ARG A 41 -6.28 -6.38 7.76
N HIS A 42 -5.13 -6.81 7.25
CA HIS A 42 -4.43 -8.00 7.72
C HIS A 42 -3.15 -7.69 8.53
N GLY A 43 -2.92 -6.41 8.87
CA GLY A 43 -1.74 -6.00 9.65
C GLY A 43 -0.43 -5.99 8.86
N PHE A 44 -0.52 -5.88 7.54
CA PHE A 44 0.62 -5.70 6.65
C PHE A 44 0.67 -4.25 6.13
N ALA A 45 1.82 -3.89 5.56
CA ALA A 45 1.98 -2.72 4.70
C ALA A 45 2.55 -3.17 3.36
N ARG A 46 2.03 -2.63 2.26
CA ARG A 46 2.58 -2.86 0.93
C ARG A 46 3.94 -2.16 0.79
N VAL A 47 4.85 -2.75 0.01
CA VAL A 47 6.04 -2.04 -0.44
C VAL A 47 5.63 -0.81 -1.25
N GLY A 48 6.26 0.33 -1.01
CA GLY A 48 6.01 1.60 -1.69
C GLY A 48 6.45 1.65 -3.15
N GLU A 49 6.27 0.57 -3.90
CA GLU A 49 6.55 0.49 -5.33
C GLU A 49 5.68 1.50 -6.08
N ARG A 50 6.31 2.26 -6.98
CA ARG A 50 5.62 3.25 -7.84
C ARG A 50 4.67 2.58 -8.84
N TRP A 51 4.99 1.35 -9.23
CA TRP A 51 4.22 0.54 -10.16
C TRP A 51 4.22 -0.91 -9.66
N LEU A 52 3.04 -1.52 -9.61
CA LEU A 52 2.90 -2.93 -9.23
C LEU A 52 3.45 -3.85 -10.32
N ALA A 53 3.80 -5.09 -9.97
CA ALA A 53 4.11 -6.07 -11.00
C ALA A 53 2.82 -6.50 -11.71
N VAL A 54 2.85 -6.60 -13.05
CA VAL A 54 1.75 -7.14 -13.83
C VAL A 54 2.03 -8.62 -14.11
N VAL A 55 1.04 -9.46 -13.85
CA VAL A 55 1.10 -10.90 -14.11
C VAL A 55 0.00 -11.24 -15.10
N SER A 56 0.38 -11.82 -16.24
CA SER A 56 -0.56 -12.30 -17.25
C SER A 56 -0.44 -13.82 -17.38
N ARG A 57 -1.56 -14.53 -17.30
CA ARG A 57 -1.64 -15.97 -17.59
C ARG A 57 -2.87 -16.28 -18.42
N GLU A 58 -2.82 -17.37 -19.18
CA GLU A 58 -3.91 -17.78 -20.08
C GLU A 58 -5.21 -18.14 -19.33
N ASP A 59 -5.10 -18.62 -18.09
CA ASP A 59 -6.21 -19.13 -17.27
C ASP A 59 -6.90 -18.06 -16.42
N ILE A 60 -6.15 -17.04 -15.97
CA ILE A 60 -6.63 -15.99 -15.05
C ILE A 60 -6.62 -14.58 -15.64
N GLY A 61 -6.15 -14.41 -16.87
CA GLY A 61 -6.03 -13.10 -17.51
C GLY A 61 -4.88 -12.27 -16.93
N THR A 62 -5.04 -10.94 -16.95
CA THR A 62 -4.02 -10.00 -16.46
C THR A 62 -4.43 -9.45 -15.10
N CYS A 63 -3.54 -9.58 -14.12
CA CYS A 63 -3.71 -9.03 -12.78
C CYS A 63 -2.47 -8.26 -12.31
N PHE A 64 -2.67 -7.44 -11.28
CA PHE A 64 -1.61 -6.76 -10.57
C PHE A 64 -1.21 -7.57 -9.35
N LYS A 65 0.09 -7.57 -9.04
CA LYS A 65 0.68 -8.23 -7.88
C LYS A 65 1.41 -7.21 -7.01
N GLY A 66 1.09 -7.19 -5.72
CA GLY A 66 1.75 -6.37 -4.71
C GLY A 66 2.42 -7.21 -3.63
N VAL A 67 3.59 -6.77 -3.19
CA VAL A 67 4.32 -7.38 -2.07
C VAL A 67 3.99 -6.63 -0.79
N CYS A 68 3.63 -7.36 0.26
CA CYS A 68 3.28 -6.80 1.55
C CYS A 68 4.14 -7.41 2.66
N TYR A 69 4.53 -6.61 3.65
CA TYR A 69 5.30 -7.03 4.81
C TYR A 69 4.57 -6.68 6.10
N ARG A 70 4.67 -7.57 7.08
CA ARG A 70 4.17 -7.28 8.42
C ARG A 70 5.08 -6.22 9.03
N LEU A 71 4.49 -5.15 9.54
CA LEU A 71 5.24 -4.15 10.28
C LEU A 71 5.56 -4.72 11.67
N SER A 72 6.80 -4.57 12.11
CA SER A 72 7.09 -4.72 13.54
C SER A 72 6.33 -3.63 14.33
N GLU A 73 6.17 -3.81 15.64
CA GLU A 73 5.54 -2.77 16.48
C GLU A 73 6.32 -1.45 16.39
N GLU A 74 7.65 -1.53 16.30
CA GLU A 74 8.54 -0.38 16.12
C GLU A 74 8.34 0.29 14.75
N ASP A 75 8.28 -0.49 13.67
CA ASP A 75 8.04 0.04 12.32
C ASP A 75 6.67 0.72 12.22
N ARG A 76 5.65 0.14 12.86
CA ARG A 76 4.30 0.71 12.91
C ARG A 76 4.31 2.04 13.67
N ALA A 77 4.90 2.08 14.86
CA ALA A 77 5.02 3.31 15.64
C ALA A 77 5.78 4.40 14.87
N GLY A 78 6.91 4.06 14.26
CA GLY A 78 7.71 4.99 13.46
C GLY A 78 7.01 5.43 12.17
N ALA A 79 6.16 4.60 11.57
CA ALA A 79 5.34 5.00 10.42
C ALA A 79 4.23 5.98 10.82
N GLU A 80 3.55 5.73 11.94
CA GLU A 80 2.53 6.62 12.49
C GLU A 80 3.10 7.97 12.89
N GLU A 81 4.27 8.01 13.55
CA GLU A 81 4.98 9.24 13.90
C GLU A 81 5.34 10.06 12.66
N ARG A 82 5.93 9.41 11.65
CA ARG A 82 6.29 10.07 10.37
C ARG A 82 5.06 10.61 9.64
N LEU A 83 3.97 9.85 9.64
CA LEU A 83 2.69 10.28 9.04
C LEU A 83 2.08 11.46 9.80
N GLY A 84 2.12 11.43 11.13
CA GLY A 84 1.73 12.54 11.99
C GLY A 84 2.51 13.81 11.69
N ALA A 85 3.85 13.71 11.68
CA ALA A 85 4.74 14.83 11.36
C ALA A 85 4.51 15.37 9.93
N PHE A 86 4.19 14.51 8.96
CA PHE A 86 3.85 14.95 7.61
C PHE A 86 2.51 15.70 7.56
N ARG A 87 1.47 15.18 8.24
CA ARG A 87 0.15 15.82 8.32
C ARG A 87 0.23 17.19 8.99
N SER A 88 0.95 17.30 10.11
CA SER A 88 1.15 18.57 10.81
C SER A 88 1.88 19.60 9.96
N ARG A 89 2.94 19.19 9.24
CA ARG A 89 3.63 20.07 8.28
C ARG A 89 2.70 20.53 7.15
N ARG A 90 1.89 19.64 6.59
CA ARG A 90 0.93 19.99 5.52
C ARG A 90 -0.16 20.96 6.00
N LEU A 91 -0.64 20.80 7.23
CA LEU A 91 -1.61 21.71 7.84
C LEU A 91 -0.98 23.09 8.07
N ALA A 92 0.21 23.15 8.67
CA ALA A 92 0.95 24.39 8.91
C ALA A 92 1.25 25.15 7.61
N MET A 93 1.58 24.45 6.52
CA MET A 93 1.76 25.08 5.21
C MET A 93 0.46 25.66 4.64
N ARG A 94 -0.69 25.01 4.88
CA ARG A 94 -2.01 25.53 4.45
C ARG A 94 -2.46 26.75 5.25
N GLU A 95 -2.10 26.80 6.52
CA GLU A 95 -2.46 27.88 7.45
C GLU A 95 -1.44 29.04 7.42
N SER A 96 -0.38 28.94 6.63
CA SER A 96 0.62 30.00 6.49
C SER A 96 0.00 31.23 5.76
N PRO A 97 0.20 32.45 6.27
CA PRO A 97 -0.41 33.69 5.74
C PRO A 97 -0.13 33.98 4.25
N ASP A 98 0.97 33.45 3.71
CA ASP A 98 1.35 33.63 2.29
C ASP A 98 0.38 32.97 1.30
N SER A 99 -0.48 32.05 1.75
CA SER A 99 -1.49 31.42 0.89
C SER A 99 -2.74 32.30 0.67
N ALA A 100 -2.94 33.35 1.48
CA ALA A 100 -4.09 34.26 1.39
C ALA A 100 -3.86 35.44 0.44
N VAL A 101 -2.61 35.68 0.00
CA VAL A 101 -2.25 36.85 -0.82
C VAL A 101 -2.47 36.62 -2.32
N LEU A 102 -2.76 35.38 -2.77
CA LEU A 102 -2.97 35.06 -4.18
C LEU A 102 -4.45 34.93 -4.61
N GLN A 103 -5.40 35.33 -3.76
CA GLN A 103 -6.83 35.34 -4.12
C GLN A 103 -7.41 36.75 -4.34
N GLN A 104 -6.57 37.77 -4.36
CA GLN A 104 -6.97 39.14 -4.72
C GLN A 104 -6.01 39.68 -5.77
N ASP A 105 -6.20 39.26 -7.03
CA ASP A 105 -5.92 40.04 -8.24
C ASP A 105 -6.76 39.48 -9.40
#